data_AF-A0A5J4RQZ7-F1
#
_entry.id   AF-A0A5J4RQZ7-F1
#
_cell.length_a   1.000
_cell.length_b   1.000
_cell.length_c   1.000
_cell.angle_alpha   90.00
_cell.angle_beta   90.00
_cell.angle_gamma   90.00
#
_symmetry.space_group_name_H-M   'P 1'
#
loop_
_entity.id
_entity.type
_entity.pdbx_description
1 polymer ?
#
loop_
_entity_poly.entity_id
_entity_poly.type
_entity_poly.pdbx_seq_one_letter_code
_entity_poly.pdbx_strand_id
1 'polypeptide(L)' 'MYLRSLMGRVNTPQLTPEQRQTLNSGFKRGSSHCFRMRCHTILLKSEGRNSKEVGS' A
#
# COMPACT_ATOMS: atom_id res chain seq x y z
N MET A 1 15.96 -5.05 -11.85
CA MET A 1 16.40 -4.00 -10.90
C MET A 1 15.66 -4.15 -9.59
N TYR A 2 16.35 -4.72 -8.60
CA TYR A 2 16.17 -4.61 -7.15
C TYR A 2 14.76 -4.63 -6.52
N LEU A 3 14.30 -5.83 -6.16
CA LEU A 3 13.48 -6.02 -4.96
C LEU A 3 14.39 -5.83 -3.73
N ARG A 4 14.52 -4.59 -3.24
CA ARG A 4 15.32 -4.23 -2.05
C ARG A 4 14.42 -3.82 -0.88
N SER A 5 14.80 -4.33 0.31
CA SER A 5 14.43 -3.95 1.69
C SER A 5 13.11 -4.51 2.23
N LEU A 6 13.16 -5.43 3.21
CA LEU A 6 13.49 -5.21 4.65
C LEU A 6 12.48 -4.27 5.32
N MET A 7 11.82 -4.77 6.37
CA MET A 7 10.98 -4.02 7.30
C MET A 7 11.57 -2.63 7.58
N GLY A 8 10.73 -1.59 7.48
CA GLY A 8 11.02 -0.27 8.06
C GLY A 8 11.52 0.83 7.12
N ARG A 9 11.24 0.81 5.81
CA ARG A 9 11.34 2.02 4.99
C ARG A 9 9.93 2.58 4.73
N VAL A 10 9.62 3.74 5.32
CA VAL A 10 8.45 4.54 4.93
C VAL A 10 8.75 5.13 3.56
N ASN A 11 8.68 4.28 2.54
CA ASN A 11 8.64 4.75 1.16
C ASN A 11 7.22 5.24 0.95
N THR A 12 6.99 6.54 1.11
CA THR A 12 5.75 7.21 0.74
C THR A 12 5.61 7.10 -0.78
N PRO A 13 4.84 6.14 -1.32
CA PRO A 13 4.76 5.95 -2.76
C PRO A 13 4.00 7.15 -3.33
N GLN A 14 4.61 7.87 -4.27
CA GLN A 14 3.90 8.87 -5.05
C GLN A 14 3.02 8.11 -6.04
N LEU A 15 1.71 8.10 -5.78
CA LEU A 15 0.73 7.42 -6.61
C LEU A 15 0.05 8.45 -7.52
N THR A 16 -0.08 8.12 -8.80
CA THR A 16 -0.96 8.88 -9.69
C THR A 16 -2.43 8.64 -9.31
N PRO A 17 -3.37 9.52 -9.71
CA PRO A 17 -4.80 9.33 -9.46
C PRO A 17 -5.32 7.97 -9.95
N GLU A 18 -4.85 7.52 -11.11
CA GLU A 18 -5.23 6.24 -11.72
C GLU A 18 -4.74 5.07 -10.84
N GLN A 19 -3.49 5.13 -10.37
CA GLN A 19 -2.92 4.12 -9.48
C GLN A 19 -3.67 4.05 -8.14
N ARG A 20 -4.04 5.20 -7.57
CA ARG A 20 -4.89 5.25 -6.35
C ARG A 20 -6.25 4.61 -6.61
N GLN A 21 -6.86 4.84 -7.76
CA GLN A 21 -8.15 4.25 -8.12
C GLN A 21 -8.06 2.73 -8.31
N THR A 22 -7.00 2.23 -8.96
CA THR A 22 -6.74 0.80 -9.11
C THR A 22 -6.54 0.13 -7.74
N LEU A 23 -5.75 0.73 -6.85
CA LEU A 23 -5.52 0.21 -5.51
C LEU A 23 -6.79 0.22 -4.65
N ASN A 24 -7.61 1.28 -4.73
CA ASN A 24 -8.91 1.32 -4.08
C ASN A 24 -9.84 0.21 -4.57
N SER A 25 -9.86 0.00 -5.90
CA SER A 25 -10.65 -1.07 -6.50
C SER A 25 -10.16 -2.45 -6.08
N GLY A 26 -8.85 -2.65 -6.01
CA GLY A 26 -8.22 -3.88 -5.53
C GLY A 26 -8.48 -4.15 -4.04
N PHE A 27 -8.51 -3.12 -3.20
CA PHE A 27 -8.88 -3.26 -1.79
C PHE A 27 -10.36 -3.67 -1.61
N LYS A 28 -11.26 -3.08 -2.41
CA LYS A 28 -12.70 -3.34 -2.33
C LYS A 28 -13.12 -4.67 -2.98
N ARG A 29 -12.51 -5.03 -4.11
CA ARG A 29 -12.95 -6.13 -4.98
C ARG A 29 -11.95 -7.30 -5.09
N GLY A 30 -10.78 -7.18 -4.48
CA GLY A 30 -9.74 -8.20 -4.54
C GLY A 30 -10.21 -9.52 -3.93
N SER A 31 -9.89 -10.64 -4.59
CA SER A 31 -10.34 -11.98 -4.20
C SER A 31 -9.65 -12.50 -2.93
N SER A 32 -8.40 -12.12 -2.69
CA SER A 32 -7.63 -12.57 -1.53
C SER A 32 -7.55 -11.50 -0.45
N HIS A 33 -7.75 -11.92 0.80
CA HIS A 33 -7.56 -11.06 1.98
C HIS A 33 -6.14 -10.45 2.00
N CYS A 34 -5.11 -11.24 1.71
CA CYS A 34 -3.73 -10.77 1.65
C CYS A 34 -3.55 -9.67 0.59
N PHE A 35 -4.15 -9.85 -0.59
CA PHE A 35 -4.12 -8.85 -1.66
C PHE A 35 -4.80 -7.55 -1.23
N ARG A 36 -6.00 -7.64 -0.64
CA ARG A 36 -6.75 -6.48 -0.14
C ARG A 36 -5.93 -5.70 0.91
N MET A 37 -5.38 -6.40 1.90
CA MET A 37 -4.56 -5.77 2.95
C MET A 37 -3.30 -5.11 2.39
N ARG A 38 -2.69 -5.68 1.34
CA ARG A 38 -1.53 -5.08 0.66
C ARG A 38 -1.92 -3.80 -0.09
N CYS A 39 -3.04 -3.79 -0.81
CA CYS A 39 -3.58 -2.58 -1.43
C CYS A 39 -3.87 -1.49 -0.39
N HIS A 40 -4.48 -1.87 0.73
CA HIS A 40 -4.75 -0.95 1.84
C HIS A 40 -3.48 -0.37 2.45
N THR A 41 -2.48 -1.22 2.69
CA THR A 41 -1.16 -0.81 3.22
C THR A 41 -0.47 0.19 2.30
N ILE A 42 -0.54 0.00 0.98
CA ILE A 42 0.06 0.91 0.00
C ILE A 42 -0.68 2.26 -0.02
N LEU A 43 -2.01 2.25 0.05
CA LEU A 43 -2.83 3.46 0.15
C LEU A 43 -2.46 4.26 1.41
N LEU A 44 -2.41 3.62 2.58
CA LEU A 44 -2.04 4.27 3.84
C LEU A 44 -0.61 4.81 3.81
N LYS A 45 0.33 4.09 3.20
CA LYS A 45 1.71 4.58 3.03
C LYS A 45 1.80 5.76 2.07
N SER A 46 0.95 5.84 1.06
CA SER A 46 0.87 7.01 0.16
C SER A 46 0.35 8.28 0.84
N GLU A 47 -0.42 8.10 1.92
CA GLU A 47 -0.90 9.20 2.77
C GLU A 47 0.17 9.66 3.78
N GLY A 48 1.37 9.07 3.76
CA GLY A 48 2.47 9.42 4.66
C GLY A 48 2.44 8.72 6.01
N ARG A 49 1.56 7.73 6.22
CA ARG A 49 1.51 6.99 7.49
C ARG A 49 2.73 6.10 7.68
N ASN A 50 3.26 6.08 8.90
CA ASN A 50 4.40 5.26 9.24
C ASN A 50 3.98 3.78 9.40
N SER A 51 4.91 2.84 9.19
CA SER A 51 4.65 1.40 9.29
C SER A 51 4.15 0.96 10.68
N LYS A 52 4.42 1.74 11.75
CA LYS A 52 3.83 1.51 13.08
C LYS A 52 2.32 1.75 13.10
N GLU A 53 1.83 2.78 12.40
CA GLU A 53 0.41 3.15 12.38
C GLU A 53 -0.42 2.24 11.47
N VAL A 54 0.20 1.63 10.46
CA VAL A 54 -0.49 0.76 9.49
C VAL A 54 -0.64 -0.68 10.00
N GLY A 55 0.18 -1.11 10.95
CA GLY A 55 0.17 -2.46 11.50
C GLY A 55 -0.42 -2.59 12.92
N SER A 56 -1.05 -1.53 13.43
CA SER A 56 -1.72 -1.51 14.74
C SER A 56 -3.13 -2.11 14.67
#